data_AF-A0A442S106-F1
#
_entry.id   AF-A0A442S106-F1
#
_cell.length_a   1.000
_cell.length_b   1.000
_cell.length_c   1.000
_cell.angle_alpha   90.00
_cell.angle_beta   90.00
_cell.angle_gamma   90.00
#
_symmetry.space_group_name_H-M   'P 1'
#
loop_
_entity.id
_entity.type
_entity.pdbx_description
1 polymer ?
#
loop_
_entity_poly.entity_id
_entity_poly.type
_entity_poly.pdbx_seq_one_letter_code
_entity_poly.pdbx_strand_id
1 'polypeptide(L)'
;VRSNVGMVFQHFNLFPHMTVLMNCMAGPMWVKGVSEKQARKTALKFLERVRIPEQANKFPIQLSGGQQQRVAIARSLCMEPAVMLFDEPTSALDPEMVSEVLETMTGLARDGMTMVCVTHEMGFARAVADRVIFMDAGQ
;
A
#
# COMPACT_ATOMS: atom_id res chain seq x y z
N VAL A 1 16.91 -5.31 8.62
CA VAL A 1 15.69 -5.83 9.29
C VAL A 1 14.41 -5.20 8.73
N ARG A 2 14.23 -3.86 8.71
CA ARG A 2 13.04 -3.21 8.13
C ARG A 2 12.87 -3.32 6.61
N SER A 3 13.91 -3.66 5.86
CA SER A 3 13.86 -3.76 4.38
C SER A 3 12.98 -4.90 3.86
N ASN A 4 12.69 -5.92 4.68
CA ASN A 4 11.92 -7.09 4.29
C ASN A 4 10.44 -7.04 4.75
N VAL A 5 10.05 -5.98 5.48
CA VAL A 5 8.69 -5.79 5.99
C VAL A 5 8.15 -4.47 5.43
N GLY A 6 7.08 -4.55 4.65
CA GLY A 6 6.35 -3.39 4.16
C GLY A 6 5.33 -2.93 5.20
N MET A 7 5.11 -1.62 5.32
CA MET A 7 4.13 -1.07 6.25
C MET A 7 3.29 0.00 5.56
N VAL A 8 1.97 -0.15 5.68
CA VAL A 8 0.96 0.80 5.23
C VAL A 8 0.26 1.33 6.47
N PHE A 9 0.32 2.65 6.65
CA PHE A 9 -0.22 3.33 7.81
C PHE A 9 -1.64 3.85 7.55
N GLN A 10 -2.36 4.15 8.63
CA GLN A 10 -3.67 4.83 8.58
C GLN A 10 -3.57 6.20 7.87
N HIS A 11 -2.48 6.94 8.11
CA HIS A 11 -2.12 8.14 7.36
C HIS A 11 -1.13 7.81 6.24
N PHE A 12 -1.41 8.26 5.02
CA PHE A 12 -0.71 7.84 3.80
C PHE A 12 0.82 8.05 3.85
N ASN A 13 1.28 9.02 4.63
CA ASN A 13 2.70 9.36 4.84
C ASN A 13 3.48 9.49 3.53
N LEU A 14 2.85 10.01 2.48
CA LEU A 14 3.46 10.25 1.18
C LEU A 14 4.36 11.48 1.23
N PHE A 15 5.41 11.50 0.42
CA PHE A 15 6.27 12.67 0.28
C PHE A 15 5.55 13.70 -0.60
N PRO A 16 5.13 14.86 -0.04
CA PRO A 16 4.24 15.80 -0.75
C PRO A 16 4.95 16.54 -1.89
N HIS A 17 6.28 16.66 -1.79
CA HIS A 17 7.14 17.34 -2.76
C HIS A 17 7.60 16.41 -3.90
N MET A 18 7.08 15.18 -3.97
CA MET A 18 7.43 14.18 -4.97
C MET A 18 6.19 13.74 -5.72
N THR A 19 6.33 13.41 -7.00
CA THR A 19 5.25 12.77 -7.76
C THR A 19 4.96 11.36 -7.21
N VAL A 20 3.84 10.78 -7.61
CA VAL A 20 3.49 9.39 -7.29
C VAL A 20 4.58 8.41 -7.72
N LEU A 21 5.11 8.59 -8.94
CA LEU A 21 6.19 7.76 -9.46
C LEU A 21 7.45 7.90 -8.58
N MET A 22 7.83 9.13 -8.24
CA MET A 22 9.00 9.38 -7.39
C MET A 22 8.82 8.79 -5.98
N ASN A 23 7.62 8.89 -5.40
CA ASN A 23 7.29 8.26 -4.12
C ASN A 23 7.57 6.76 -4.13
N CYS A 24 7.21 6.07 -5.22
CA CYS A 24 7.43 4.64 -5.38
C CYS A 24 8.90 4.28 -5.63
N MET A 25 9.64 5.11 -6.36
CA MET A 25 11.05 4.87 -6.69
C MET A 25 12.02 5.20 -5.55
N ALA A 26 11.64 6.11 -4.64
CA ALA A 26 12.52 6.64 -3.59
C ALA A 26 13.15 5.53 -2.73
N GLY A 27 12.33 4.61 -2.20
CA GLY A 27 12.81 3.48 -1.38
C GLY A 27 13.82 2.59 -2.11
N PRO A 28 13.48 2.01 -3.28
CA PRO A 28 14.38 1.18 -4.07
C PRO A 28 15.71 1.87 -4.41
N MET A 29 15.67 3.16 -4.78
CA MET A 29 16.88 3.91 -5.14
C MET A 29 17.74 4.22 -3.91
N TRP A 30 17.16 4.79 -2.86
CA TRP A 30 17.91 5.29 -1.70
C TRP A 30 18.39 4.18 -0.76
N VAL A 31 17.62 3.10 -0.62
CA VAL A 31 17.90 2.04 0.35
C VAL A 31 18.58 0.84 -0.31
N LYS A 32 18.13 0.45 -1.52
CA LYS A 32 18.66 -0.73 -2.23
C LYS A 32 19.68 -0.38 -3.34
N GLY A 33 19.90 0.90 -3.63
CA GLY A 33 20.83 1.32 -4.68
C GLY A 33 20.41 0.91 -6.09
N VAL A 34 19.11 0.65 -6.31
CA VAL A 34 18.58 0.24 -7.63
C VAL A 34 18.67 1.41 -8.60
N SER A 35 19.06 1.14 -9.86
CA SER A 35 19.13 2.18 -10.89
C SER A 35 17.76 2.80 -11.16
N GLU A 36 17.72 4.09 -11.50
CA GLU A 36 16.48 4.80 -11.78
C GLU A 36 15.61 4.10 -12.84
N LYS A 37 16.23 3.59 -13.91
CA LYS A 37 15.54 2.85 -14.97
C LYS A 37 14.82 1.61 -14.43
N GLN A 38 15.47 0.86 -13.54
CA GLN A 38 14.89 -0.33 -12.94
C GLN A 38 13.82 0.02 -11.89
N ALA A 39 14.09 1.03 -11.05
CA ALA A 39 13.13 1.52 -10.06
C ALA A 39 11.85 2.04 -10.74
N ARG A 40 11.97 2.77 -11.85
CA ARG A 40 10.84 3.25 -12.65
C ARG A 40 10.00 2.11 -13.22
N LYS A 41 10.65 1.07 -13.74
CA LYS A 41 9.97 -0.12 -14.26
C LYS A 41 9.17 -0.82 -13.15
N THR A 42 9.78 -1.03 -11.98
CA THR A 42 9.12 -1.63 -10.81
C THR A 42 7.97 -0.77 -10.31
N ALA A 43 8.16 0.55 -10.23
CA ALA A 43 7.13 1.48 -9.79
C ALA A 43 5.90 1.45 -10.71
N LEU A 44 6.08 1.52 -12.03
CA LEU A 44 4.98 1.46 -12.99
C LEU A 44 4.22 0.14 -12.90
N LYS A 45 4.92 -0.99 -12.78
CA LYS A 45 4.31 -2.31 -12.56
C LYS A 45 3.38 -2.31 -11.35
N PHE A 46 3.82 -1.74 -10.22
CA PHE A 46 3.00 -1.72 -9.01
C PHE A 46 1.88 -0.67 -9.07
N LEU A 47 2.06 0.45 -9.77
CA LEU A 47 0.99 1.42 -10.02
C LEU A 47 -0.13 0.83 -10.91
N GLU A 48 0.22 0.01 -11.90
CA GLU A 48 -0.74 -0.79 -12.66
C GLU A 48 -1.45 -1.79 -11.75
N ARG A 49 -0.70 -2.48 -10.87
CA ARG A 49 -1.27 -3.45 -9.93
C ARG A 49 -2.30 -2.83 -8.98
N VAL A 50 -2.07 -1.61 -8.52
CA VAL A 50 -3.01 -0.86 -7.68
C VAL A 50 -4.02 -0.01 -8.48
N ARG A 51 -4.09 -0.20 -9.81
CA ARG A 51 -5.05 0.44 -10.72
C ARG A 51 -5.05 1.98 -10.69
N ILE A 52 -3.86 2.59 -10.65
CA ILE A 52 -3.66 4.05 -10.79
C ILE A 52 -2.42 4.44 -11.65
N PRO A 53 -2.11 3.74 -12.76
CA PRO A 53 -0.92 4.07 -13.57
C PRO A 53 -0.95 5.50 -14.13
N GLU A 54 -2.13 6.03 -14.44
CA GLU A 54 -2.34 7.37 -15.00
C GLU A 54 -2.05 8.49 -14.01
N GLN A 55 -1.96 8.18 -12.70
CA GLN A 55 -1.64 9.16 -11.66
C GLN A 55 -0.12 9.33 -11.46
N ALA A 56 0.73 8.58 -12.17
CA ALA A 56 2.18 8.52 -11.94
C ALA A 56 2.88 9.90 -11.88
N ASN A 57 2.43 10.85 -12.69
CA ASN A 57 3.04 12.18 -12.79
C ASN A 57 2.39 13.23 -11.87
N LYS A 58 1.33 12.88 -11.14
CA LYS A 58 0.68 13.81 -10.20
C LYS A 58 1.40 13.83 -8.86
N PHE A 59 1.17 14.89 -8.11
CA PHE A 59 1.56 15.01 -6.70
C PHE A 59 0.46 14.47 -5.79
N PRO A 60 0.79 13.97 -4.58
CA PRO A 60 -0.18 13.43 -3.63
C PRO A 60 -1.39 14.33 -3.35
N ILE A 61 -1.18 15.66 -3.29
CA ILE A 61 -2.24 16.63 -3.03
C ILE A 61 -3.32 16.69 -4.14
N GLN A 62 -3.01 16.15 -5.32
CA GLN A 62 -3.93 16.11 -6.46
C GLN A 62 -4.75 14.81 -6.52
N LEU A 63 -4.63 13.95 -5.52
CA LEU A 63 -5.25 12.63 -5.46
C LEU A 63 -6.33 12.57 -4.39
N SER A 64 -7.36 11.75 -4.63
CA SER A 64 -8.34 11.40 -3.59
C SER A 64 -7.67 10.59 -2.46
N GLY A 65 -8.30 10.51 -1.29
CA GLY A 65 -7.78 9.71 -0.17
C GLY A 65 -7.53 8.25 -0.55
N GLY A 66 -8.49 7.61 -1.24
CA GLY A 66 -8.34 6.23 -1.71
C GLY A 66 -7.18 6.05 -2.69
N GLN A 67 -6.97 7.02 -3.60
CA GLN A 67 -5.82 7.02 -4.50
C GLN A 67 -4.50 7.19 -3.73
N GLN A 68 -4.44 8.11 -2.76
CA GLN A 68 -3.25 8.28 -1.92
C GLN A 68 -2.90 7.01 -1.17
N GLN A 69 -3.90 6.29 -0.64
CA GLN A 69 -3.65 5.03 0.04
C GLN A 69 -3.16 3.94 -0.92
N ARG A 70 -3.72 3.85 -2.13
CA ARG A 70 -3.21 2.95 -3.18
C ARG A 70 -1.78 3.28 -3.58
N VAL A 71 -1.38 4.55 -3.60
CA VAL A 71 0.04 4.96 -3.77
C VAL A 71 0.90 4.49 -2.60
N ALA A 72 0.43 4.61 -1.36
CA ALA A 72 1.18 4.15 -0.18
C ALA A 72 1.41 2.62 -0.20
N ILE A 73 0.41 1.86 -0.66
CA ILE A 73 0.52 0.42 -0.91
C ILE A 73 1.56 0.15 -2.00
N ALA A 74 1.45 0.82 -3.16
CA ALA A 74 2.38 0.64 -4.28
C ALA A 74 3.83 0.95 -3.89
N ARG A 75 4.05 2.04 -3.14
CA ARG A 75 5.36 2.42 -2.60
C ARG A 75 5.95 1.33 -1.71
N SER A 76 5.12 0.75 -0.84
CA SER A 76 5.56 -0.34 0.05
C SER A 76 5.90 -1.61 -0.74
N LEU A 77 5.10 -1.93 -1.76
CA LEU A 77 5.35 -3.07 -2.66
C LEU A 77 6.61 -2.90 -3.52
N CYS A 78 7.00 -1.67 -3.88
CA CYS A 78 8.24 -1.41 -4.62
C CYS A 78 9.49 -1.84 -3.86
N MET A 79 9.42 -1.94 -2.53
CA MET A 79 10.48 -2.52 -1.70
C MET A 79 10.51 -4.06 -1.74
N GLU A 80 9.60 -4.70 -2.47
CA GLU A 80 9.45 -6.16 -2.59
C GLU A 80 9.56 -6.86 -1.23
N PRO A 81 8.72 -6.47 -0.24
CA PRO A 81 8.78 -7.05 1.09
C PRO A 81 8.28 -8.49 1.09
N ALA A 82 8.76 -9.27 2.05
CA ALA A 82 8.26 -10.63 2.28
C ALA A 82 6.90 -10.64 3.01
N VAL A 83 6.62 -9.60 3.81
CA VAL A 83 5.39 -9.43 4.58
C VAL A 83 4.91 -8.00 4.50
N MET A 84 3.61 -7.80 4.35
CA MET A 84 2.95 -6.49 4.39
C MET A 84 2.15 -6.33 5.69
N LEU A 85 2.44 -5.26 6.43
CA LEU A 85 1.68 -4.83 7.60
C LEU A 85 0.73 -3.71 7.20
N PHE A 86 -0.55 -3.87 7.50
CA PHE A 86 -1.58 -2.85 7.31
C PHE A 86 -2.13 -2.43 8.66
N ASP A 87 -1.96 -1.16 8.99
CA ASP A 87 -2.46 -0.56 10.22
C ASP A 87 -3.65 0.35 9.88
N GLU A 88 -4.86 -0.17 10.08
CA GLU A 88 -6.13 0.52 9.82
C GLU A 88 -6.18 1.28 8.46
N PRO A 89 -5.95 0.58 7.33
CA PRO A 89 -5.67 1.24 6.06
C PRO A 89 -6.87 2.00 5.46
N THR A 90 -8.08 1.82 6.00
CA THR A 90 -9.31 2.43 5.49
C THR A 90 -9.93 3.44 6.44
N SER A 91 -9.48 3.53 7.70
CA SER A 91 -10.15 4.34 8.74
C SER A 91 -10.11 5.84 8.50
N ALA A 92 -9.17 6.34 7.68
CA ALA A 92 -9.06 7.75 7.33
C ALA A 92 -9.72 8.09 5.98
N LEU A 93 -10.52 7.19 5.42
CA LEU A 93 -11.14 7.34 4.09
C LEU A 93 -12.65 7.52 4.19
N ASP A 94 -13.21 8.28 3.24
CA ASP A 94 -14.65 8.35 3.05
C ASP A 94 -15.21 6.96 2.63
N PRO A 95 -16.43 6.59 3.07
CA PRO A 95 -17.01 5.26 2.82
C PRO A 95 -17.00 4.82 1.35
N GLU A 96 -17.18 5.76 0.42
CA GLU A 96 -17.21 5.50 -1.02
C GLU A 96 -15.84 5.02 -1.56
N MET A 97 -14.74 5.43 -0.92
CA MET A 97 -13.37 5.12 -1.34
C MET A 97 -12.81 3.84 -0.71
N VAL A 98 -13.43 3.34 0.36
CA VAL A 98 -12.98 2.16 1.11
C VAL A 98 -12.92 0.92 0.21
N SER A 99 -13.95 0.72 -0.61
CA SER A 99 -14.09 -0.45 -1.49
C SER A 99 -12.90 -0.65 -2.43
N GLU A 100 -12.37 0.44 -3.01
CA GLU A 100 -11.24 0.37 -3.96
C GLU A 100 -9.93 -0.09 -3.28
N VAL A 101 -9.72 0.36 -2.04
CA VAL A 101 -8.55 -0.02 -1.24
C VAL A 101 -8.65 -1.47 -0.80
N LEU A 102 -9.83 -1.89 -0.31
CA LEU A 102 -10.08 -3.28 0.08
C LEU A 102 -9.97 -4.24 -1.11
N GLU A 103 -10.42 -3.85 -2.31
CA GLU A 103 -10.26 -4.66 -3.52
C GLU A 103 -8.77 -4.84 -3.88
N THR A 104 -7.98 -3.78 -3.75
CA THR A 104 -6.52 -3.82 -3.95
C THR A 104 -5.87 -4.79 -2.96
N MET A 105 -6.20 -4.67 -1.67
CA MET A 105 -5.69 -5.58 -0.62
C MET A 105 -6.11 -7.03 -0.85
N THR A 106 -7.36 -7.24 -1.27
CA THR A 106 -7.89 -8.57 -1.60
C THR A 106 -7.13 -9.22 -2.75
N GLY A 107 -6.80 -8.43 -3.78
CA GLY A 107 -5.95 -8.90 -4.87
C GLY A 107 -4.57 -9.34 -4.39
N LEU A 108 -3.94 -8.59 -3.47
CA LEU A 108 -2.63 -8.97 -2.91
C LEU A 108 -2.70 -10.26 -2.11
N ALA A 109 -3.73 -10.44 -1.28
CA ALA A 109 -3.94 -11.67 -0.51
C ALA A 109 -4.10 -12.89 -1.42
N ARG A 110 -4.91 -12.77 -2.49
CA ARG A 110 -5.13 -13.85 -3.47
C ARG A 110 -3.87 -14.25 -4.25
N ASP A 111 -2.94 -13.32 -4.45
CA ASP A 111 -1.65 -13.59 -5.08
C ASP A 111 -0.65 -14.29 -4.11
N GLY A 112 -1.06 -14.58 -2.87
CA GLY A 112 -0.23 -15.27 -1.87
C GLY A 112 0.70 -14.35 -1.08
N MET A 113 0.47 -13.03 -1.09
CA MET A 113 1.21 -12.10 -0.25
C MET A 113 0.92 -12.39 1.23
N THR A 114 1.97 -12.52 2.05
CA THR A 114 1.78 -12.62 3.51
C THR A 114 1.39 -11.27 4.06
N MET A 115 0.25 -11.19 4.73
CA MET A 115 -0.34 -9.94 5.22
C MET A 115 -0.74 -10.05 6.69
N VAL A 116 -0.45 -9.00 7.45
CA VAL A 116 -1.00 -8.79 8.80
C VAL A 116 -1.79 -7.48 8.75
N CYS A 117 -3.08 -7.55 9.05
CA CYS A 117 -3.99 -6.42 8.92
C CYS A 117 -4.69 -6.13 10.25
N VAL A 118 -4.56 -4.90 10.72
CA VAL A 118 -5.43 -4.33 11.76
C VAL A 118 -6.56 -3.59 11.04
N THR A 119 -7.81 -3.95 11.31
CA THR A 119 -8.97 -3.37 10.61
C THR A 119 -10.26 -3.55 11.38
N HIS A 120 -11.20 -2.62 11.18
CA HIS A 120 -12.60 -2.75 11.59
C HIS A 120 -13.51 -3.24 10.44
N GLU A 121 -12.96 -3.43 9.24
CA GLU A 121 -13.70 -3.89 8.05
C GLU A 121 -13.91 -5.41 8.07
N MET A 122 -14.90 -5.87 8.83
CA MET A 122 -15.17 -7.31 9.00
C MET A 122 -15.53 -8.03 7.70
N GLY A 123 -16.08 -7.31 6.71
CA GLY A 123 -16.34 -7.86 5.38
C GLY A 123 -15.05 -8.28 4.66
N PHE A 124 -14.00 -7.47 4.77
CA PHE A 124 -12.67 -7.82 4.26
C PHE A 124 -12.08 -9.02 4.99
N ALA A 125 -12.10 -9.00 6.33
CA ALA A 125 -11.58 -10.11 7.13
C ALA A 125 -12.26 -11.44 6.77
N ARG A 126 -13.58 -11.46 6.64
CA ARG A 126 -14.33 -12.66 6.22
C ARG A 126 -13.99 -13.14 4.81
N ALA A 127 -13.64 -12.23 3.90
CA ALA A 127 -13.40 -12.56 2.50
C ALA A 127 -12.00 -13.12 2.23
N VAL A 128 -10.99 -12.72 3.01
CA VAL A 128 -9.58 -13.04 2.70
C VAL A 128 -8.74 -13.53 3.88
N ALA A 129 -9.19 -13.42 5.12
CA ALA A 129 -8.36 -13.80 6.25
C ALA A 129 -8.33 -15.32 6.45
N ASP A 130 -7.12 -15.89 6.49
CA ASP A 130 -6.91 -17.27 6.92
C ASP A 130 -7.12 -17.43 8.43
N ARG A 131 -6.79 -16.37 9.18
CA ARG A 131 -6.86 -16.33 10.65
C ARG A 131 -7.36 -14.96 11.10
N VAL A 132 -8.25 -14.97 12.08
CA VAL A 132 -8.73 -13.75 12.75
C VAL A 132 -8.28 -13.79 14.20
N ILE A 133 -7.66 -12.71 14.67
CA ILE A 133 -7.24 -12.52 16.05
C ILE A 133 -8.12 -11.43 16.64
N PHE A 134 -8.82 -11.75 17.72
CA PHE A 134 -9.54 -10.77 18.53
C PHE A 134 -8.65 -10.40 19.71
N MET A 135 -8.51 -9.10 19.97
CA MET A 135 -7.73 -8.59 21.09
C MET A 135 -8.61 -7.68 21.95
N ASP A 136 -8.50 -7.80 23.28
CA ASP A 136 -9.20 -6.97 24.26
C ASP A 136 -8.29 -6.68 25.45
N ALA A 137 -8.32 -5.44 25.96
CA ALA A 137 -7.48 -4.97 27.07
C ALA A 137 -5.97 -5.28 26.93
N GLY A 138 -5.44 -5.32 25.70
CA GLY A 138 -4.02 -5.61 25.41
C GLY A 138 -3.66 -7.09 25.45
N GLN A 139 -4.65 -7.99 25.42
CA GLN A 139 -4.51 -9.45 25.34
C GLN A 139 -5.18 -10.00 24.09
#